data_AF-A0A944XCI4-F1
#
_entry.id   AF-A0A944XCI4-F1
#
_cell.length_a   1.000
_cell.length_b   1.000
_cell.length_c   1.000
_cell.angle_alpha   90.00
_cell.angle_beta   90.00
_cell.angle_gamma   90.00
#
_symmetry.space_group_name_H-M   'P 1'
#
loop_
_entity.id
_entity.type
_entity.pdbx_description
1 polymer ?
#
loop_
_entity_poly.entity_id
_entity_poly.type
_entity_poly.pdbx_seq_one_letter_code
_entity_poly.pdbx_strand_id
1 'polypeptide(L)'
;MTELTFTSQAGHADPYNDVELDVLFASNGRSIRVPAFWAGDDIWKVRFAAPAEGDWTYETICTFTTGPGPNDAGLCAQTGTIRATPYAGDNPLLLHGRLQVSESQRYLEHVDGTPFLWIGDTWWMGLTTRLDWPEGFQTLAADRVSAGFSAIQIITGPYPDMTAWDPRGRSEAGFPFADNFERISPAYYDAADLKIGHLVQSGLMPCIVGMWGYYLPQIGVERIKRYWRYIVARYSAYPVCWCIAGEAAMPYYLSENKESEAQEQKSGWTEVTRYVHDVDGHDNPVTIHPTQFGRQQVEDPGVLDFEMLQTGHGGFKSLINNVEAVRESRAI
;
A
#
# COMPACT_ATOMS: atom_id res chain seq x y z
N MET A 1 4.09 16.57 -2.99
CA MET A 1 2.73 16.04 -2.71
C MET A 1 1.86 17.19 -2.20
N THR A 2 0.59 17.23 -2.62
CA THR A 2 -0.46 18.07 -2.02
C THR A 2 -1.56 17.19 -1.42
N GLU A 3 -2.26 17.68 -0.40
CA GLU A 3 -3.48 17.06 0.15
C GLU A 3 -4.64 18.05 -0.04
N LEU A 4 -5.73 17.61 -0.68
CA LEU A 4 -6.97 18.37 -0.79
C LEU A 4 -8.02 17.73 0.11
N THR A 5 -8.88 18.56 0.70
CA THR A 5 -9.94 18.13 1.60
C THR A 5 -11.29 18.54 1.03
N PHE A 6 -12.25 17.62 1.04
CA PHE A 6 -13.63 17.82 0.66
C PHE A 6 -14.53 17.47 1.84
N THR A 7 -15.59 18.25 2.04
CA THR A 7 -16.56 18.05 3.11
C THR A 7 -17.90 17.71 2.47
N SER A 8 -18.43 16.54 2.81
CA SER A 8 -19.74 16.10 2.34
C SER A 8 -20.83 17.04 2.83
N GLN A 9 -21.81 17.30 1.96
CA GLN A 9 -23.04 18.02 2.30
C GLN A 9 -24.25 17.08 2.45
N ALA A 10 -24.03 15.77 2.31
CA ALA A 10 -25.04 14.74 2.45
C ALA A 10 -24.76 13.88 3.69
N GLY A 11 -25.82 13.40 4.33
CA GLY A 11 -25.68 12.39 5.38
C GLY A 11 -25.46 11.01 4.77
N HIS A 12 -24.30 10.40 5.03
CA HIS A 12 -23.99 9.02 4.64
C HIS A 12 -24.04 8.12 5.88
N ALA A 13 -24.85 7.06 5.83
CA ALA A 13 -24.99 6.14 6.95
C ALA A 13 -23.72 5.29 7.14
N ASP A 14 -23.10 4.85 6.03
CA ASP A 14 -21.84 4.14 6.05
C ASP A 14 -20.85 4.74 5.03
N PRO A 15 -20.23 5.90 5.33
CA PRO A 15 -19.41 6.66 4.39
C PRO A 15 -18.31 5.86 3.70
N TYR A 16 -17.70 4.92 4.42
CA TYR A 16 -16.61 4.08 3.92
C TYR A 16 -17.09 3.06 2.88
N ASN A 17 -18.31 2.54 3.06
CA ASN A 17 -18.86 1.46 2.24
C ASN A 17 -19.79 1.96 1.13
N ASP A 18 -20.37 3.15 1.31
CA ASP A 18 -21.39 3.71 0.42
C ASP A 18 -20.81 4.65 -0.65
N VAL A 19 -19.66 5.27 -0.40
CA VAL A 19 -19.10 6.35 -1.24
C VAL A 19 -17.69 6.03 -1.71
N GLU A 20 -17.52 5.91 -3.03
CA GLU A 20 -16.22 5.96 -3.67
C GLU A 20 -16.02 7.34 -4.29
N LEU A 21 -15.02 8.07 -3.83
CA LEU A 21 -14.63 9.35 -4.39
C LEU A 21 -13.29 9.18 -5.14
N ASP A 22 -13.26 9.58 -6.40
CA ASP A 22 -12.04 9.73 -7.19
C ASP A 22 -11.81 11.18 -7.54
N VAL A 23 -10.57 11.53 -7.84
CA VAL A 23 -10.20 12.85 -8.34
C VAL A 23 -9.40 12.69 -9.63
N LEU A 24 -9.90 13.29 -10.70
CA LEU A 24 -9.26 13.33 -12.01
C LEU A 24 -8.41 14.60 -12.09
N PHE A 25 -7.09 14.45 -12.03
CA PHE A 25 -6.13 15.52 -12.25
C PHE A 25 -5.75 15.58 -13.72
N ALA A 26 -5.73 16.77 -14.32
CA ALA A 26 -5.38 16.95 -15.73
C ALA A 26 -4.43 18.13 -15.96
N SER A 27 -3.43 17.93 -16.80
CA SER A 27 -2.50 18.97 -17.28
C SER A 27 -1.91 18.57 -18.63
N ASN A 28 -1.81 19.52 -19.57
CA ASN A 28 -1.15 19.35 -20.88
C ASN A 28 -1.57 18.08 -21.65
N GLY A 29 -2.86 17.71 -21.61
CA GLY A 29 -3.40 16.53 -22.29
C GLY A 29 -3.14 15.19 -21.59
N ARG A 30 -2.45 15.19 -20.44
CA ARG A 30 -2.34 14.04 -19.54
C ARG A 30 -3.42 14.12 -18.46
N SER A 31 -4.04 12.98 -18.16
CA SER A 31 -4.98 12.84 -17.05
C SER A 31 -4.56 11.70 -16.13
N ILE A 32 -4.73 11.89 -14.83
CA ILE A 32 -4.41 10.93 -13.79
C ILE A 32 -5.61 10.86 -12.83
N ARG A 33 -6.21 9.68 -12.69
CA ARG A 33 -7.30 9.44 -11.73
C ARG A 33 -6.71 8.81 -10.48
N VAL A 34 -6.98 9.38 -9.32
CA VAL A 34 -6.56 8.82 -8.03
C VAL A 34 -7.75 8.75 -7.06
N PRO A 35 -7.84 7.69 -6.24
CA PRO A 35 -8.88 7.58 -5.25
C PRO A 35 -8.64 8.56 -4.09
N ALA A 36 -9.72 9.11 -3.56
CA ALA A 36 -9.77 9.80 -2.29
C ALA A 36 -10.14 8.82 -1.17
N PHE A 37 -9.80 9.14 0.07
CA PHE A 37 -10.11 8.34 1.25
C PHE A 37 -11.02 9.09 2.22
N TRP A 38 -11.91 8.34 2.88
CA TRP A 38 -12.71 8.86 3.98
C TRP A 38 -11.83 9.04 5.22
N ALA A 39 -11.79 10.26 5.75
CA ALA A 39 -10.94 10.66 6.87
C ALA A 39 -11.70 10.70 8.21
N GLY A 40 -12.90 10.12 8.27
CA GLY A 40 -13.80 10.24 9.42
C GLY A 40 -14.88 11.28 9.17
N ASP A 41 -15.99 11.16 9.91
CA ASP A 41 -17.14 12.06 9.85
C ASP A 41 -17.62 12.33 8.42
N ASP A 42 -17.68 13.59 8.00
CA ASP A 42 -18.08 14.06 6.67
C ASP A 42 -16.88 14.44 5.79
N ILE A 43 -15.67 13.99 6.12
CA ILE A 43 -14.43 14.43 5.48
C ILE A 43 -13.86 13.38 4.54
N TRP A 44 -13.54 13.81 3.31
CA TRP A 44 -12.75 13.05 2.35
C TRP A 44 -11.50 13.81 1.98
N LYS A 45 -10.42 13.07 1.75
CA LYS A 45 -9.12 13.63 1.38
C LYS A 45 -8.54 12.92 0.19
N VAL A 46 -7.84 13.66 -0.66
CA VAL A 46 -7.03 13.11 -1.74
C VAL A 46 -5.61 13.61 -1.59
N ARG A 47 -4.64 12.72 -1.81
CA ARG A 47 -3.23 13.08 -1.92
C ARG A 47 -2.78 12.89 -3.36
N PHE A 48 -2.08 13.89 -3.89
CA PHE A 48 -1.59 13.85 -5.27
C PHE A 48 -0.15 14.32 -5.34
N ALA A 49 0.68 13.58 -6.07
CA ALA A 49 2.04 13.96 -6.39
C ALA A 49 2.19 14.00 -7.92
N ALA A 50 2.12 15.23 -8.45
CA ALA A 50 2.21 15.52 -9.86
C ALA A 50 3.55 15.03 -10.44
N PRO A 51 3.53 14.29 -11.57
CA PRO A 51 4.75 13.79 -12.22
C PRO A 51 5.47 14.86 -13.06
N ALA A 52 4.86 16.03 -13.25
CA ALA A 52 5.42 17.12 -14.03
C ALA A 52 5.01 18.48 -13.43
N GLU A 53 5.90 19.46 -13.59
CA GLU A 53 5.67 20.85 -13.22
C GLU A 53 4.55 21.48 -14.05
N GLY A 54 3.96 22.55 -13.51
CA GLY A 54 2.95 23.35 -14.19
C GLY A 54 1.61 23.36 -13.47
N ASP A 55 0.63 23.97 -14.12
CA ASP A 55 -0.72 24.07 -13.59
C ASP A 55 -1.50 22.80 -13.93
N TRP A 56 -2.14 22.24 -12.90
CA TRP A 56 -3.03 21.08 -13.00
C TRP A 56 -4.42 21.53 -12.59
N THR A 57 -5.43 21.04 -13.32
CA THR A 57 -6.83 21.14 -12.93
C THR A 57 -7.23 19.83 -12.26
N TYR A 58 -8.27 19.87 -11.42
CA TYR A 58 -8.88 18.65 -10.91
C TYR A 58 -10.40 18.71 -10.96
N GLU A 59 -11.03 17.54 -11.06
CA GLU A 59 -12.47 17.33 -10.90
C GLU A 59 -12.72 16.08 -10.04
N THR A 60 -13.66 16.15 -9.09
CA THR A 60 -14.04 15.01 -8.26
C THR A 60 -15.19 14.21 -8.88
N ILE A 61 -15.10 12.88 -8.78
CA ILE A 61 -16.05 11.92 -9.34
C ILE A 61 -16.55 11.03 -8.21
N CYS A 62 -17.85 11.12 -7.90
CA CYS A 62 -18.50 10.25 -6.92
C CYS A 62 -19.10 9.02 -7.60
N THR A 63 -18.92 7.87 -6.98
CA THR A 63 -19.65 6.63 -7.27
C THR A 63 -20.30 6.14 -5.98
N PHE A 64 -21.60 5.89 -6.02
CA PHE A 64 -22.36 5.39 -4.86
C PHE A 64 -22.69 3.91 -5.04
N THR A 65 -22.46 3.10 -4.01
CA THR A 65 -22.58 1.64 -4.11
C THR A 65 -24.04 1.16 -3.97
N THR A 66 -24.94 2.00 -3.43
CA THR A 66 -26.36 1.66 -3.17
C THR A 66 -27.35 2.42 -4.06
N GLY A 67 -27.10 2.51 -5.37
CA GLY A 67 -27.98 3.19 -6.35
C GLY A 67 -27.49 4.60 -6.72
N PRO A 68 -28.36 5.54 -7.14
CA PRO A 68 -27.91 6.85 -7.62
C PRO A 68 -27.28 7.74 -6.53
N GLY A 69 -27.31 7.31 -5.26
CA GLY A 69 -26.81 8.03 -4.10
C GLY A 69 -27.55 9.34 -3.81
N PRO A 70 -27.26 9.99 -2.66
CA PRO A 70 -27.72 11.35 -2.43
C PRO A 70 -26.97 12.32 -3.35
N ASN A 71 -27.60 13.45 -3.70
CA ASN A 71 -26.90 14.55 -4.35
C ASN A 71 -25.93 15.20 -3.34
N ASP A 72 -24.67 14.78 -3.36
CA ASP A 72 -23.63 15.30 -2.48
C ASP A 72 -22.81 16.39 -3.19
N ALA A 73 -23.33 17.61 -3.19
CA ALA A 73 -22.67 18.76 -3.80
C ALA A 73 -21.39 19.21 -3.07
N GLY A 74 -21.06 18.61 -1.92
CA GLY A 74 -19.80 18.83 -1.22
C GLY A 74 -18.67 17.92 -1.72
N LEU A 75 -19.02 16.75 -2.27
CA LEU A 75 -18.07 15.78 -2.79
C LEU A 75 -18.03 15.70 -4.31
N CYS A 76 -19.16 15.82 -4.99
CA CYS A 76 -19.26 15.48 -6.42
C CYS A 76 -19.07 16.71 -7.31
N ALA A 77 -18.39 16.51 -8.45
CA ALA A 77 -18.12 17.54 -9.46
C ALA A 77 -17.45 18.81 -8.89
N GLN A 78 -16.70 18.66 -7.79
CA GLN A 78 -15.86 19.74 -7.27
C GLN A 78 -14.69 19.93 -8.21
N THR A 79 -14.38 21.19 -8.51
CA THR A 79 -13.26 21.52 -9.40
C THR A 79 -12.30 22.49 -8.74
N GLY A 80 -11.07 22.51 -9.21
CA GLY A 80 -10.07 23.48 -8.78
C GLY A 80 -8.77 23.33 -9.52
N THR A 81 -7.75 24.03 -9.04
CA THR A 81 -6.41 24.01 -9.63
C THR A 81 -5.35 23.84 -8.55
N ILE A 82 -4.24 23.22 -8.93
CA ILE A 82 -3.01 23.15 -8.16
C ILE A 82 -1.84 23.51 -9.07
N ARG A 83 -0.77 24.07 -8.51
CA ARG A 83 0.46 24.33 -9.26
C ARG A 83 1.58 23.44 -8.74
N ALA A 84 2.10 22.58 -9.60
CA ALA A 84 3.27 21.76 -9.33
C ALA A 84 4.54 22.55 -9.64
N THR A 85 5.46 22.61 -8.68
CA THR A 85 6.77 23.27 -8.81
C THR A 85 7.89 22.23 -8.62
N PRO A 86 9.11 22.50 -9.13
CA PRO A 86 10.23 21.61 -8.92
C PRO A 86 10.47 21.33 -7.43
N TYR A 87 10.85 20.10 -7.11
CA TYR A 87 11.27 19.75 -5.75
C TYR A 87 12.62 20.41 -5.44
N ALA A 88 12.72 21.07 -4.29
CA ALA A 88 13.90 21.85 -3.89
C ALA A 88 14.66 21.23 -2.71
N GLY A 89 14.25 20.05 -2.24
CA GLY A 89 14.94 19.33 -1.16
C GLY A 89 16.01 18.37 -1.68
N ASP A 90 16.64 17.67 -0.76
CA ASP A 90 17.74 16.73 -0.98
C ASP A 90 17.36 15.27 -0.74
N ASN A 91 16.09 14.99 -0.42
CA ASN A 91 15.62 13.63 -0.22
C ASN A 91 15.64 12.86 -1.56
N PRO A 92 16.46 11.81 -1.71
CA PRO A 92 16.64 11.12 -2.98
C PRO A 92 15.36 10.47 -3.49
N LEU A 93 14.48 9.99 -2.60
CA LEU A 93 13.20 9.39 -2.98
C LEU A 93 12.24 10.38 -3.65
N LEU A 94 12.37 11.67 -3.32
CA LEU A 94 11.50 12.73 -3.83
C LEU A 94 12.14 13.48 -5.00
N LEU A 95 13.47 13.54 -5.04
CA LEU A 95 14.24 14.25 -6.05
C LEU A 95 14.20 13.58 -7.42
N HIS A 96 14.38 12.26 -7.46
CA HIS A 96 14.54 11.50 -8.70
C HIS A 96 13.20 11.04 -9.31
N GLY A 97 12.11 11.29 -8.58
CA GLY A 97 10.76 10.84 -8.94
C GLY A 97 10.48 9.39 -8.51
N ARG A 98 9.41 8.82 -9.05
CA ARG A 98 8.90 7.49 -8.65
C ARG A 98 9.85 6.37 -9.02
N LEU A 99 9.70 5.22 -8.37
CA LEU A 99 10.39 4.01 -8.76
C LEU A 99 9.65 3.27 -9.86
N GLN A 100 10.41 2.60 -10.71
CA GLN A 100 9.94 1.71 -11.76
C GLN A 100 10.88 0.51 -11.89
N VAL A 101 10.39 -0.56 -12.49
CA VAL A 101 11.26 -1.64 -12.95
C VAL A 101 11.98 -1.15 -14.21
N SER A 102 13.31 -1.25 -14.21
CA SER A 102 14.14 -0.88 -15.36
C SER A 102 13.73 -1.59 -16.64
N GLU A 103 14.06 -1.01 -17.80
CA GLU A 103 13.82 -1.62 -19.12
C GLU A 103 14.43 -3.02 -19.23
N SER A 104 15.57 -3.26 -18.57
CA SER A 104 16.24 -4.57 -18.53
C SER A 104 15.51 -5.63 -17.70
N GLN A 105 14.50 -5.24 -16.90
CA GLN A 105 13.75 -6.11 -16.00
C GLN A 105 14.66 -6.82 -14.98
N ARG A 106 15.69 -6.11 -14.46
CA ARG A 106 16.68 -6.68 -13.52
C ARG A 106 16.91 -5.88 -12.25
N TYR A 107 16.61 -4.59 -12.26
CA TYR A 107 16.77 -3.71 -11.12
C TYR A 107 15.66 -2.65 -11.10
N LEU A 108 15.51 -1.99 -9.96
CA LEU A 108 14.66 -0.83 -9.78
C LEU A 108 15.46 0.44 -10.05
N GLU A 109 14.80 1.43 -10.60
CA GLU A 109 15.34 2.76 -10.86
C GLU A 109 14.25 3.80 -10.64
N HIS A 110 14.66 5.04 -10.46
CA HIS A 110 13.78 6.18 -10.51
C HIS A 110 13.40 6.49 -11.96
N VAL A 111 12.29 7.21 -12.18
CA VAL A 111 11.82 7.63 -13.51
C VAL A 111 12.82 8.50 -14.28
N ASP A 112 13.78 9.12 -13.62
CA ASP A 112 14.90 9.85 -14.26
C ASP A 112 16.08 8.95 -14.67
N GLY A 113 15.99 7.64 -14.41
CA GLY A 113 17.02 6.63 -14.68
C GLY A 113 18.03 6.42 -13.56
N THR A 114 17.91 7.14 -12.43
CA THR A 114 18.79 6.95 -11.28
C THR A 114 18.56 5.57 -10.65
N PRO A 115 19.59 4.71 -10.49
CA PRO A 115 19.40 3.38 -9.91
C PRO A 115 18.93 3.43 -8.45
N PHE A 116 18.00 2.55 -8.08
CA PHE A 116 17.56 2.37 -6.70
C PHE A 116 18.03 1.02 -6.15
N LEU A 117 19.00 1.05 -5.21
CA LEU A 117 19.46 -0.15 -4.53
C LEU A 117 18.57 -0.41 -3.31
N TRP A 118 17.77 -1.49 -3.36
CA TRP A 118 16.95 -1.93 -2.23
C TRP A 118 17.80 -2.58 -1.14
N ILE A 119 18.03 -1.86 -0.04
CA ILE A 119 18.60 -2.38 1.21
C ILE A 119 17.49 -2.31 2.26
N GLY A 120 16.85 -3.46 2.49
CA GLY A 120 15.59 -3.55 3.23
C GLY A 120 15.76 -3.96 4.69
N ASP A 121 14.98 -3.35 5.58
CA ASP A 121 14.71 -3.86 6.94
C ASP A 121 13.24 -4.28 7.09
N THR A 122 12.93 -5.08 8.12
CA THR A 122 11.63 -5.71 8.30
C THR A 122 10.97 -5.27 9.60
N TRP A 123 10.03 -4.32 9.50
CA TRP A 123 9.30 -3.77 10.65
C TRP A 123 7.85 -4.23 10.62
N TRP A 124 7.64 -5.56 10.67
CA TRP A 124 6.30 -6.15 10.56
C TRP A 124 5.26 -5.49 11.46
N MET A 125 5.59 -5.22 12.73
CA MET A 125 4.69 -4.58 13.69
C MET A 125 4.98 -3.09 13.87
N GLY A 126 5.57 -2.42 12.87
CA GLY A 126 6.02 -1.03 12.98
C GLY A 126 4.90 -0.02 13.26
N LEU A 127 3.64 -0.36 12.95
CA LEU A 127 2.47 0.49 13.21
C LEU A 127 1.75 0.16 14.52
N THR A 128 2.30 -0.72 15.36
CA THR A 128 1.72 -1.03 16.68
C THR A 128 2.42 -0.28 17.80
N THR A 129 1.90 -0.42 19.01
CA THR A 129 2.53 0.07 20.26
C THR A 129 3.86 -0.60 20.61
N ARG A 130 4.29 -1.64 19.86
CA ARG A 130 5.61 -2.27 20.04
C ARG A 130 6.77 -1.40 19.54
N LEU A 131 6.48 -0.48 18.63
CA LEU A 131 7.40 0.53 18.16
C LEU A 131 6.69 1.88 18.32
N ASP A 132 6.90 2.51 19.48
CA ASP A 132 6.21 3.73 19.88
C ASP A 132 6.53 4.90 18.96
N TRP A 133 5.60 5.86 18.92
CA TRP A 133 5.80 7.15 18.29
C TRP A 133 5.86 8.28 19.34
N PRO A 134 6.80 9.26 19.22
CA PRO A 134 7.80 9.37 18.16
C PRO A 134 9.12 8.63 18.45
N GLU A 135 9.47 8.39 19.72
CA GLU A 135 10.85 8.12 20.13
C GLU A 135 11.43 6.83 19.53
N GLY A 136 10.78 5.68 19.76
CA GLY A 136 11.27 4.40 19.28
C GLY A 136 11.35 4.33 17.76
N PHE A 137 10.28 4.76 17.08
CA PHE A 137 10.20 4.74 15.62
C PHE A 137 11.25 5.65 14.97
N GLN A 138 11.41 6.89 15.44
CA GLN A 138 12.38 7.84 14.88
C GLN A 138 13.83 7.41 15.17
N THR A 139 14.08 6.85 16.35
CA THR A 139 15.42 6.33 16.69
C THR A 139 15.81 5.19 15.77
N LEU A 140 14.92 4.22 15.54
CA LEU A 140 15.19 3.11 14.64
C LEU A 140 15.31 3.56 13.18
N ALA A 141 14.51 4.54 12.73
CA ALA A 141 14.63 5.12 11.39
C ALA A 141 15.99 5.79 11.19
N ALA A 142 16.43 6.62 12.13
CA ALA A 142 17.73 7.27 12.08
C ALA A 142 18.89 6.26 12.08
N ASP A 143 18.79 5.19 12.88
CA ASP A 143 19.76 4.09 12.89
C ASP A 143 19.84 3.41 11.51
N ARG A 144 18.69 3.10 10.89
CA ARG A 144 18.65 2.47 9.55
C ARG A 144 19.17 3.38 8.45
N VAL A 145 18.86 4.68 8.49
CA VAL A 145 19.46 5.67 7.59
C VAL A 145 20.98 5.68 7.75
N SER A 146 21.49 5.74 8.99
CA SER A 146 22.94 5.75 9.25
C SER A 146 23.65 4.47 8.79
N ALA A 147 22.94 3.34 8.80
CA ALA A 147 23.43 2.05 8.33
C ALA A 147 23.26 1.83 6.81
N GLY A 148 22.71 2.81 6.09
CA GLY A 148 22.58 2.77 4.62
C GLY A 148 21.37 1.98 4.10
N PHE A 149 20.37 1.72 4.94
CA PHE A 149 19.11 1.13 4.46
C PHE A 149 18.35 2.15 3.59
N SER A 150 17.58 1.64 2.63
CA SER A 150 16.80 2.44 1.68
C SER A 150 15.33 2.04 1.63
N ALA A 151 14.95 0.90 2.21
CA ALA A 151 13.58 0.40 2.20
C ALA A 151 13.19 -0.22 3.54
N ILE A 152 11.93 -0.08 3.95
CA ILE A 152 11.39 -0.68 5.16
C ILE A 152 10.09 -1.41 4.83
N GLN A 153 10.03 -2.71 5.11
CA GLN A 153 8.79 -3.49 4.99
C GLN A 153 7.93 -3.29 6.24
N ILE A 154 6.68 -2.87 6.07
CA ILE A 154 5.79 -2.51 7.18
C ILE A 154 4.34 -2.91 6.88
N ILE A 155 3.66 -3.57 7.83
CA ILE A 155 2.31 -4.07 7.63
C ILE A 155 1.28 -3.00 8.01
N THR A 156 0.30 -2.74 7.14
CA THR A 156 -0.77 -1.76 7.38
C THR A 156 -2.09 -2.36 7.86
N GLY A 157 -2.31 -3.65 7.62
CA GLY A 157 -3.48 -4.42 8.04
C GLY A 157 -3.19 -5.46 9.11
N PRO A 158 -3.99 -6.55 9.19
CA PRO A 158 -3.79 -7.62 10.16
C PRO A 158 -2.45 -8.37 10.02
N TYR A 159 -1.84 -8.64 11.17
CA TYR A 159 -0.46 -9.15 11.30
C TYR A 159 -0.36 -10.70 11.32
N PRO A 160 0.84 -11.27 11.02
CA PRO A 160 1.13 -12.70 11.16
C PRO A 160 1.10 -13.20 12.62
N ASP A 161 1.02 -14.52 12.80
CA ASP A 161 1.12 -15.23 14.10
C ASP A 161 0.11 -14.75 15.18
N MET A 162 -1.02 -14.20 14.75
CA MET A 162 -2.08 -13.72 15.64
C MET A 162 -3.44 -13.66 14.96
N THR A 163 -4.49 -13.44 15.76
CA THR A 163 -5.82 -13.10 15.28
C THR A 163 -5.95 -11.58 15.08
N ALA A 164 -6.94 -11.14 14.28
CA ALA A 164 -7.06 -9.73 13.87
C ALA A 164 -7.18 -8.72 15.02
N TRP A 165 -7.72 -9.12 16.18
CA TRP A 165 -7.89 -8.29 17.37
C TRP A 165 -6.97 -8.68 18.53
N ASP A 166 -5.87 -9.39 18.25
CA ASP A 166 -4.87 -9.69 19.26
C ASP A 166 -4.26 -8.37 19.80
N PRO A 167 -4.20 -8.16 21.13
CA PRO A 167 -3.65 -6.93 21.70
C PRO A 167 -2.25 -6.55 21.23
N ARG A 168 -1.44 -7.52 20.78
CA ARG A 168 -0.09 -7.28 20.22
C ARG A 168 -0.13 -6.50 18.90
N GLY A 169 -1.22 -6.59 18.15
CA GLY A 169 -1.45 -5.89 16.88
C GLY A 169 -2.02 -4.48 17.03
N ARG A 170 -2.25 -4.01 18.26
CA ARG A 170 -2.90 -2.72 18.52
C ARG A 170 -1.93 -1.54 18.39
N SER A 171 -2.35 -0.51 17.67
CA SER A 171 -1.70 0.82 17.66
C SER A 171 -2.19 1.70 18.80
N GLU A 172 -1.56 2.87 18.93
CA GLU A 172 -1.95 3.93 19.85
C GLU A 172 -3.43 4.35 19.66
N ALA A 173 -3.98 4.18 18.46
CA ALA A 173 -5.35 4.51 18.08
C ALA A 173 -6.27 3.29 17.88
N GLY A 174 -5.83 2.07 18.21
CA GLY A 174 -6.66 0.86 18.12
C GLY A 174 -6.25 -0.08 16.99
N PHE A 175 -7.23 -0.67 16.31
CA PHE A 175 -7.04 -1.65 15.23
C PHE A 175 -7.35 -1.04 13.86
N PRO A 176 -6.77 -1.57 12.76
CA PRO A 176 -7.00 -1.07 11.40
C PRO A 176 -8.46 -1.15 10.95
N PHE A 177 -9.24 -2.06 11.55
CA PHE A 177 -10.64 -2.28 11.24
C PHE A 177 -11.51 -2.25 12.50
N ALA A 178 -12.79 -1.92 12.31
CA ALA A 178 -13.86 -2.24 13.23
C ALA A 178 -14.12 -3.76 13.28
N ASP A 179 -15.00 -4.19 14.19
CA ASP A 179 -15.41 -5.59 14.33
C ASP A 179 -15.87 -6.18 12.98
N ASN A 180 -15.59 -7.48 12.78
CA ASN A 180 -15.91 -8.22 11.55
C ASN A 180 -15.39 -7.60 10.24
N PHE A 181 -14.39 -6.71 10.31
CA PHE A 181 -13.84 -6.01 9.14
C PHE A 181 -14.89 -5.15 8.40
N GLU A 182 -15.95 -4.73 9.09
CA GLU A 182 -17.06 -3.99 8.47
C GLU A 182 -16.64 -2.61 7.97
N ARG A 183 -15.68 -1.97 8.65
CA ARG A 183 -15.23 -0.63 8.33
C ARG A 183 -13.78 -0.42 8.70
N ILE A 184 -13.09 0.43 7.93
CA ILE A 184 -11.76 0.94 8.26
C ILE A 184 -11.81 1.84 9.51
N SER A 185 -10.71 1.96 10.23
CA SER A 185 -10.58 2.89 11.38
C SER A 185 -9.75 4.12 11.00
N PRO A 186 -10.33 5.28 10.65
CA PRO A 186 -9.56 6.46 10.23
C PRO A 186 -8.47 6.86 11.23
N ALA A 187 -8.77 6.83 12.53
CA ALA A 187 -7.83 7.17 13.60
C ALA A 187 -6.58 6.26 13.63
N TYR A 188 -6.72 4.97 13.28
CA TYR A 188 -5.56 4.07 13.15
C TYR A 188 -4.61 4.56 12.07
N TYR A 189 -5.17 4.96 10.93
CA TYR A 189 -4.37 5.42 9.79
C TYR A 189 -3.90 6.87 9.94
N ASP A 190 -4.57 7.69 10.76
CA ASP A 190 -4.02 9.00 11.17
C ASP A 190 -2.73 8.82 11.98
N ALA A 191 -2.69 7.83 12.88
CA ALA A 191 -1.47 7.46 13.58
C ALA A 191 -0.42 6.86 12.63
N ALA A 192 -0.84 6.04 11.68
CA ALA A 192 0.06 5.44 10.67
C ALA A 192 0.68 6.48 9.73
N ASP A 193 -0.06 7.54 9.37
CA ASP A 193 0.44 8.64 8.51
C ASP A 193 1.71 9.27 9.08
N LEU A 194 1.81 9.41 10.41
CA LEU A 194 3.00 9.94 11.09
C LEU A 194 4.23 9.06 10.84
N LYS A 195 4.05 7.74 11.01
CA LYS A 195 5.11 6.74 10.87
C LYS A 195 5.53 6.57 9.40
N ILE A 196 4.58 6.39 8.50
CA ILE A 196 4.83 6.23 7.05
C ILE A 196 5.43 7.51 6.45
N GLY A 197 4.88 8.68 6.79
CA GLY A 197 5.42 9.97 6.35
C GLY A 197 6.86 10.19 6.83
N HIS A 198 7.18 9.77 8.06
CA HIS A 198 8.53 9.88 8.61
C HIS A 198 9.54 8.99 7.88
N LEU A 199 9.16 7.76 7.50
CA LEU A 199 10.02 6.90 6.67
C LEU A 199 10.40 7.62 5.38
N VAL A 200 9.40 8.12 4.65
CA VAL A 200 9.62 8.84 3.39
C VAL A 200 10.51 10.07 3.62
N GLN A 201 10.19 10.90 4.62
CA GLN A 201 10.99 12.11 4.93
C GLN A 201 12.44 11.79 5.28
N SER A 202 12.70 10.62 5.86
CA SER A 202 14.03 10.14 6.22
C SER A 202 14.80 9.50 5.06
N GLY A 203 14.20 9.42 3.86
CA GLY A 203 14.80 8.78 2.69
C GLY A 203 14.68 7.25 2.70
N LEU A 204 13.76 6.70 3.50
CA LEU A 204 13.45 5.27 3.56
C LEU A 204 12.13 4.99 2.83
N MET A 205 12.18 4.20 1.76
CA MET A 205 10.99 3.84 0.98
C MET A 205 10.14 2.84 1.78
N PRO A 206 8.86 3.14 2.08
CA PRO A 206 7.96 2.16 2.65
C PRO A 206 7.59 1.09 1.60
N CYS A 207 7.91 -0.17 1.89
CA CYS A 207 7.28 -1.33 1.25
C CYS A 207 6.06 -1.70 2.11
N ILE A 208 4.89 -1.21 1.68
CA ILE A 208 3.63 -1.36 2.42
C ILE A 208 3.08 -2.76 2.16
N VAL A 209 3.07 -3.57 3.21
CA VAL A 209 2.50 -4.91 3.19
C VAL A 209 1.05 -4.84 3.64
N GLY A 210 0.12 -5.23 2.76
CA GLY A 210 -1.31 -5.06 3.02
C GLY A 210 -1.77 -5.78 4.28
N MET A 211 -1.63 -7.10 4.32
CA MET A 211 -1.97 -7.97 5.45
C MET A 211 -1.36 -9.35 5.23
N TRP A 212 -1.44 -10.24 6.23
CA TRP A 212 -1.04 -11.63 6.00
C TRP A 212 -2.05 -12.42 5.15
N GLY A 213 -1.56 -13.38 4.38
CA GLY A 213 -2.31 -14.12 3.36
C GLY A 213 -3.57 -14.82 3.88
N TYR A 214 -3.49 -15.43 5.08
CA TYR A 214 -4.58 -16.22 5.66
C TYR A 214 -5.80 -15.41 6.11
N TYR A 215 -5.76 -14.08 6.03
CA TYR A 215 -6.93 -13.24 6.29
C TYR A 215 -7.87 -13.15 5.09
N LEU A 216 -7.43 -13.55 3.88
CA LEU A 216 -8.28 -13.45 2.69
C LEU A 216 -9.61 -14.22 2.81
N PRO A 217 -9.63 -15.51 3.22
CA PRO A 217 -10.89 -16.23 3.38
C PRO A 217 -11.79 -15.66 4.49
N GLN A 218 -11.21 -14.95 5.46
CA GLN A 218 -11.95 -14.37 6.59
C GLN A 218 -12.61 -13.04 6.22
N ILE A 219 -11.92 -12.21 5.41
CA ILE A 219 -12.35 -10.86 5.05
C ILE A 219 -13.15 -10.87 3.75
N GLY A 220 -12.76 -11.72 2.80
CA GLY A 220 -13.31 -11.77 1.45
C GLY A 220 -12.68 -10.74 0.50
N VAL A 221 -12.59 -11.12 -0.77
CA VAL A 221 -11.90 -10.35 -1.83
C VAL A 221 -12.44 -8.93 -1.96
N GLU A 222 -13.76 -8.74 -1.99
CA GLU A 222 -14.35 -7.42 -2.21
C GLU A 222 -14.05 -6.42 -1.08
N ARG A 223 -14.05 -6.88 0.18
CA ARG A 223 -13.68 -6.03 1.31
C ARG A 223 -12.18 -5.73 1.32
N ILE A 224 -11.36 -6.68 0.87
CA ILE A 224 -9.91 -6.47 0.71
C ILE A 224 -9.61 -5.47 -0.41
N LYS A 225 -10.32 -5.52 -1.54
CA LYS A 225 -10.21 -4.48 -2.58
C LYS A 225 -10.55 -3.10 -2.02
N ARG A 226 -11.65 -2.98 -1.28
CA ARG A 226 -12.04 -1.71 -0.63
C ARG A 226 -10.97 -1.21 0.34
N TYR A 227 -10.38 -2.11 1.13
CA TYR A 227 -9.23 -1.81 1.97
C TYR A 227 -8.03 -1.30 1.14
N TRP A 228 -7.65 -2.01 0.09
CA TRP A 228 -6.53 -1.62 -0.76
C TRP A 228 -6.77 -0.29 -1.47
N ARG A 229 -8.00 -0.01 -1.93
CA ARG A 229 -8.40 1.32 -2.43
C ARG A 229 -8.10 2.41 -1.40
N TYR A 230 -8.42 2.17 -0.13
CA TYR A 230 -8.15 3.09 0.96
C TYR A 230 -6.64 3.31 1.19
N ILE A 231 -5.85 2.23 1.19
CA ILE A 231 -4.38 2.30 1.32
C ILE A 231 -3.75 3.04 0.14
N VAL A 232 -4.16 2.75 -1.09
CA VAL A 232 -3.69 3.45 -2.30
C VAL A 232 -4.06 4.93 -2.26
N ALA A 233 -5.31 5.26 -1.93
CA ALA A 233 -5.76 6.65 -1.80
C ALA A 233 -4.93 7.45 -0.78
N ARG A 234 -4.51 6.79 0.29
CA ARG A 234 -3.81 7.41 1.40
C ARG A 234 -2.30 7.51 1.19
N TYR A 235 -1.68 6.56 0.49
CA TYR A 235 -0.22 6.47 0.42
C TYR A 235 0.38 6.46 -0.99
N SER A 236 -0.37 6.31 -2.08
CA SER A 236 0.20 6.28 -3.45
C SER A 236 0.91 7.57 -3.88
N ALA A 237 0.57 8.70 -3.25
CA ALA A 237 1.25 9.97 -3.50
C ALA A 237 2.67 10.02 -2.91
N TYR A 238 3.01 9.11 -2.00
CA TYR A 238 4.38 8.87 -1.55
C TYR A 238 5.12 7.92 -2.50
N PRO A 239 6.47 7.94 -2.51
CA PRO A 239 7.27 6.92 -3.18
C PRO A 239 7.24 5.63 -2.35
N VAL A 240 6.27 4.77 -2.64
CA VAL A 240 6.04 3.50 -1.93
C VAL A 240 6.18 2.32 -2.89
N CYS A 241 6.30 1.13 -2.32
CA CYS A 241 6.10 -0.12 -3.03
C CYS A 241 4.96 -0.89 -2.37
N TRP A 242 4.10 -1.50 -3.17
CA TRP A 242 3.00 -2.33 -2.70
C TRP A 242 3.44 -3.78 -2.59
N CYS A 243 3.35 -4.35 -1.39
CA CYS A 243 3.43 -5.78 -1.17
C CYS A 243 2.04 -6.29 -0.81
N ILE A 244 1.38 -6.95 -1.77
CA ILE A 244 -0.08 -7.21 -1.70
C ILE A 244 -0.48 -8.02 -0.46
N ALA A 245 0.34 -9.00 -0.10
CA ALA A 245 0.16 -9.79 1.11
C ALA A 245 1.49 -10.40 1.57
N GLY A 246 1.54 -10.72 2.86
CA GLY A 246 2.61 -11.52 3.48
C GLY A 246 2.27 -13.02 3.49
N GLU A 247 3.16 -13.84 2.92
CA GLU A 247 2.97 -15.28 2.72
C GLU A 247 1.58 -15.59 2.14
N ALA A 248 1.30 -14.98 0.98
CA ALA A 248 -0.06 -14.78 0.51
C ALA A 248 -0.88 -16.07 0.36
N ALA A 249 -0.26 -17.15 -0.12
CA ALA A 249 -0.88 -18.46 -0.28
C ALA A 249 -0.56 -19.43 0.88
N MET A 250 -0.19 -18.91 2.05
CA MET A 250 -0.10 -19.71 3.28
C MET A 250 -1.48 -19.76 3.96
N PRO A 251 -2.07 -20.95 4.12
CA PRO A 251 -3.29 -21.16 4.91
C PRO A 251 -3.06 -20.88 6.39
N TYR A 252 -4.13 -20.68 7.16
CA TYR A 252 -3.98 -20.47 8.60
C TYR A 252 -3.34 -21.71 9.26
N TYR A 253 -2.48 -21.50 10.27
CA TYR A 253 -1.64 -22.54 10.86
C TYR A 253 -2.44 -23.79 11.29
N LEU A 254 -3.65 -23.57 11.81
CA LEU A 254 -4.54 -24.58 12.36
C LEU A 254 -5.63 -25.06 11.38
N SER A 255 -5.61 -24.63 10.11
CA SER A 255 -6.62 -25.06 9.14
C SER A 255 -6.51 -26.55 8.79
N GLU A 256 -7.67 -27.20 8.66
CA GLU A 256 -7.80 -28.58 8.15
C GLU A 256 -7.91 -28.65 6.61
N ASN A 257 -8.16 -27.52 5.94
CA ASN A 257 -8.44 -27.44 4.49
C ASN A 257 -7.36 -26.66 3.70
N LYS A 258 -6.09 -26.86 4.08
CA LYS A 258 -4.95 -26.06 3.60
C LYS A 258 -4.83 -25.94 2.08
N GLU A 259 -5.07 -27.02 1.34
CA GLU A 259 -4.96 -26.99 -0.13
C GLU A 259 -6.04 -26.10 -0.79
N SER A 260 -7.28 -26.21 -0.32
CA SER A 260 -8.38 -25.39 -0.84
C SER A 260 -8.19 -23.92 -0.50
N GLU A 261 -7.78 -23.61 0.73
CA GLU A 261 -7.49 -22.23 1.15
C GLU A 261 -6.34 -21.63 0.34
N ALA A 262 -5.27 -22.39 0.11
CA ALA A 262 -4.15 -21.90 -0.70
C ALA A 262 -4.59 -21.56 -2.14
N GLN A 263 -5.47 -22.35 -2.75
CA GLN A 263 -5.99 -22.04 -4.09
C GLN A 263 -6.90 -20.81 -4.09
N GLU A 264 -7.82 -20.71 -3.13
CA GLU A 264 -8.67 -19.53 -2.95
C GLU A 264 -7.84 -18.26 -2.76
N GLN A 265 -6.81 -18.34 -1.92
CA GLN A 265 -5.87 -17.24 -1.69
C GLN A 265 -5.17 -16.82 -2.97
N LYS A 266 -4.63 -17.76 -3.76
CA LYS A 266 -3.97 -17.41 -5.04
C LYS A 266 -4.92 -16.68 -5.98
N SER A 267 -6.15 -17.17 -6.13
CA SER A 267 -7.14 -16.54 -7.00
C SER A 267 -7.51 -15.14 -6.51
N GLY A 268 -7.87 -15.02 -5.22
CA GLY A 268 -8.26 -13.75 -4.63
C GLY A 268 -7.13 -12.72 -4.60
N TRP A 269 -5.89 -13.11 -4.30
CA TRP A 269 -4.75 -12.20 -4.34
C TRP A 269 -4.41 -11.76 -5.77
N THR A 270 -4.64 -12.61 -6.77
CA THR A 270 -4.50 -12.20 -8.19
C THR A 270 -5.49 -11.08 -8.51
N GLU A 271 -6.75 -11.23 -8.09
CA GLU A 271 -7.81 -10.26 -8.33
C GLU A 271 -7.57 -8.94 -7.59
N VAL A 272 -7.14 -9.02 -6.32
CA VAL A 272 -6.75 -7.84 -5.53
C VAL A 272 -5.56 -7.13 -6.15
N THR A 273 -4.56 -7.85 -6.66
CA THR A 273 -3.38 -7.23 -7.28
C THR A 273 -3.74 -6.45 -8.53
N ARG A 274 -4.58 -7.03 -9.42
CA ARG A 274 -5.09 -6.31 -10.61
C ARG A 274 -5.85 -5.05 -10.20
N TYR A 275 -6.70 -5.16 -9.19
CA TYR A 275 -7.44 -4.03 -8.69
C TYR A 275 -6.53 -2.91 -8.14
N VAL A 276 -5.44 -3.25 -7.45
CA VAL A 276 -4.46 -2.26 -6.97
C VAL A 276 -3.82 -1.50 -8.14
N HIS A 277 -3.43 -2.20 -9.21
CA HIS A 277 -2.96 -1.56 -10.44
C HIS A 277 -4.01 -0.64 -11.06
N ASP A 278 -5.28 -1.07 -11.11
CA ASP A 278 -6.36 -0.28 -11.70
C ASP A 278 -6.65 1.03 -10.94
N VAL A 279 -6.45 1.06 -9.62
CA VAL A 279 -6.76 2.24 -8.79
C VAL A 279 -5.55 3.09 -8.44
N ASP A 280 -4.32 2.58 -8.57
CA ASP A 280 -3.12 3.36 -8.32
C ASP A 280 -2.72 4.19 -9.55
N GLY A 281 -3.35 5.35 -9.73
CA GLY A 281 -3.02 6.27 -10.83
C GLY A 281 -1.60 6.85 -10.80
N HIS A 282 -0.79 6.50 -9.79
CA HIS A 282 0.61 6.87 -9.71
C HIS A 282 1.57 5.76 -10.18
N ASP A 283 1.07 4.57 -10.49
CA ASP A 283 1.83 3.43 -11.01
C ASP A 283 3.00 3.02 -10.10
N ASN A 284 2.79 2.89 -8.78
CA ASN A 284 3.87 2.46 -7.88
C ASN A 284 4.14 0.95 -8.01
N PRO A 285 5.41 0.48 -7.87
CA PRO A 285 5.76 -0.93 -8.06
C PRO A 285 5.02 -1.89 -7.11
N VAL A 286 4.59 -3.03 -7.65
CA VAL A 286 3.81 -4.06 -6.97
C VAL A 286 4.57 -5.38 -6.92
N THR A 287 4.53 -6.01 -5.74
CA THR A 287 5.06 -7.34 -5.48
C THR A 287 4.20 -8.07 -4.45
N ILE A 288 4.63 -9.27 -4.05
CA ILE A 288 3.98 -10.06 -3.01
C ILE A 288 5.03 -10.87 -2.24
N HIS A 289 4.92 -10.89 -0.91
CA HIS A 289 5.86 -11.62 -0.08
C HIS A 289 5.42 -13.09 -0.01
N PRO A 290 6.25 -14.06 -0.42
CA PRO A 290 5.81 -15.44 -0.56
C PRO A 290 6.15 -16.35 0.60
N THR A 291 5.59 -17.55 0.59
CA THR A 291 6.16 -18.69 1.33
C THR A 291 7.52 -19.13 0.77
N GLN A 292 7.69 -19.08 -0.56
CA GLN A 292 8.95 -19.37 -1.24
C GLN A 292 9.21 -18.44 -2.43
N PHE A 293 8.31 -18.44 -3.44
CA PHE A 293 8.39 -17.60 -4.64
C PHE A 293 7.14 -16.72 -4.80
N GLY A 294 7.32 -15.42 -5.03
CA GLY A 294 6.22 -14.44 -5.19
C GLY A 294 5.26 -14.83 -6.31
N ARG A 295 5.79 -15.16 -7.49
CA ARG A 295 4.99 -15.55 -8.68
C ARG A 295 4.18 -16.82 -8.50
N GLN A 296 4.50 -17.65 -7.51
CA GLN A 296 3.72 -18.85 -7.19
C GLN A 296 2.58 -18.57 -6.20
N GLN A 297 2.49 -17.37 -5.64
CA GLN A 297 1.44 -16.94 -4.70
C GLN A 297 0.20 -16.37 -5.38
N VAL A 298 0.22 -16.23 -6.69
CA VAL A 298 -0.87 -15.75 -7.54
C VAL A 298 -1.11 -16.75 -8.66
N GLU A 299 -2.31 -16.75 -9.23
CA GLU A 299 -2.66 -17.58 -10.40
C GLU A 299 -2.03 -17.02 -11.69
N ASP A 300 -1.94 -15.69 -11.79
CA ASP A 300 -1.32 -14.99 -12.90
C ASP A 300 -0.06 -14.26 -12.42
N PRO A 301 1.15 -14.79 -12.68
CA PRO A 301 2.41 -14.13 -12.33
C PRO A 301 2.59 -12.74 -12.93
N GLY A 302 1.91 -12.42 -14.04
CA GLY A 302 2.05 -11.15 -14.77
C GLY A 302 1.50 -9.94 -14.03
N VAL A 303 0.78 -10.14 -12.93
CA VAL A 303 0.28 -9.05 -12.07
C VAL A 303 1.36 -8.47 -11.14
N LEU A 304 2.55 -9.09 -11.06
CA LEU A 304 3.65 -8.68 -10.19
C LEU A 304 4.80 -8.06 -10.99
N ASP A 305 5.19 -6.84 -10.65
CA ASP A 305 6.24 -6.11 -11.36
C ASP A 305 7.62 -6.71 -11.11
N PHE A 306 7.88 -7.22 -9.91
CA PHE A 306 9.15 -7.86 -9.55
C PHE A 306 8.97 -9.00 -8.56
N GLU A 307 9.99 -9.84 -8.45
CA GLU A 307 9.96 -11.04 -7.61
C GLU A 307 10.48 -10.78 -6.21
N MET A 308 9.80 -11.32 -5.20
CA MET A 308 10.35 -11.53 -3.88
C MET A 308 10.50 -13.02 -3.61
N LEU A 309 11.54 -13.39 -2.87
CA LEU A 309 11.79 -14.76 -2.42
C LEU A 309 11.84 -14.78 -0.90
N GLN A 310 11.24 -15.80 -0.29
CA GLN A 310 11.45 -16.10 1.13
C GLN A 310 12.23 -17.41 1.22
N THR A 311 13.46 -17.33 1.74
CA THR A 311 14.43 -18.43 1.65
C THR A 311 14.98 -18.87 3.02
N GLY A 312 14.71 -18.10 4.08
CA GLY A 312 14.99 -18.46 5.47
C GLY A 312 14.10 -19.61 6.00
N HIS A 313 14.26 -20.10 7.23
CA HIS A 313 15.17 -19.68 8.30
C HIS A 313 16.05 -20.83 8.83
N GLY A 314 16.29 -21.88 8.03
CA GLY A 314 16.99 -23.10 8.45
C GLY A 314 18.52 -23.00 8.62
N GLY A 315 19.07 -21.78 8.68
CA GLY A 315 20.51 -21.54 8.72
C GLY A 315 21.21 -22.11 7.49
N PHE A 316 22.30 -22.89 7.69
CA PHE A 316 23.04 -23.52 6.58
C PHE A 316 22.17 -24.44 5.72
N LYS A 317 21.11 -25.06 6.28
CA LYS A 317 20.21 -25.93 5.53
C LYS A 317 19.40 -25.18 4.47
N SER A 318 19.18 -23.88 4.65
CA SER A 318 18.52 -23.04 3.65
C SER A 318 19.44 -22.71 2.47
N LEU A 319 20.77 -22.71 2.62
CA LEU A 319 21.69 -22.16 1.62
C LEU A 319 21.48 -22.74 0.21
N ILE A 320 21.31 -24.06 0.08
CA ILE A 320 21.11 -24.71 -1.23
C ILE A 320 19.78 -24.27 -1.83
N ASN A 321 18.70 -24.35 -1.07
CA ASN A 321 17.37 -23.89 -1.50
C ASN A 321 17.40 -22.41 -1.90
N ASN A 322 18.15 -21.56 -1.20
CA ASN A 322 18.30 -20.14 -1.53
C ASN A 322 18.96 -19.97 -2.90
N VAL A 323 20.07 -20.67 -3.15
CA VAL A 323 20.80 -20.59 -4.42
C VAL A 323 19.94 -21.12 -5.56
N GLU A 324 19.22 -22.22 -5.35
CA GLU A 324 18.31 -22.80 -6.34
C GLU A 324 17.14 -21.86 -6.64
N ALA A 325 16.50 -21.29 -5.61
CA ALA A 325 15.40 -20.35 -5.78
C ALA A 325 15.83 -19.10 -6.58
N VAL A 326 17.00 -18.54 -6.29
CA VAL A 326 17.53 -17.39 -7.04
C VAL A 326 17.85 -17.75 -8.49
N ARG A 327 18.34 -18.97 -8.76
CA ARG A 327 18.61 -19.43 -10.13
C ARG A 327 17.32 -19.63 -10.91
N GLU A 328 16.33 -20.26 -10.30
CA GLU A 328 15.02 -20.51 -10.90
C GLU A 328 14.30 -19.19 -11.19
N SER A 329 14.26 -18.26 -10.24
CA SER A 329 13.59 -16.97 -10.41
C SER A 329 14.26 -16.08 -11.47
N ARG A 330 15.56 -16.25 -11.72
CA ARG A 330 16.30 -15.51 -12.77
C ARG A 330 16.15 -16.10 -14.17
N ALA A 331 15.66 -17.33 -14.29
CA ALA A 331 15.52 -18.03 -15.57
C ALA A 331 14.22 -17.67 -16.31
N ILE A 332 13.27 -17.05 -15.61
CA ILE A 332 11.96 -16.59 -16.09
C ILE A 332 12.05 -15.11 -16.49
#